data_AF-Q01SS9-F1
#
_entry.id   AF-Q01SS9-F1
#
_cell.length_a   1.000
_cell.length_b   1.000
_cell.length_c   1.000
_cell.angle_alpha   90.00
_cell.angle_beta   90.00
_cell.angle_gamma   90.00
#
_symmetry.space_group_name_H-M   'P 1'
#
loop_
_entity.id
_entity.type
_entity.pdbx_description
1 polymer ?
#
loop_
_entity_poly.entity_id
_entity_poly.type
_entity_poly.pdbx_seq_one_letter_code
_entity_poly.pdbx_strand_id
1 'polypeptide(L)'
;MPFTCSICGEESTRICVRCTKDACNNHLCEKCLRCSDCCECEVALSEPTHETVRMVVRAAMAEEDIAGTDVVIPPEPEPEPHIPGPDPDPAPAPVPEEPGPAAA
;
A
#
# COMPACT_ATOMS: atom_id res chain seq x y z
N MET A 1 16.61 -12.89 19.25
CA MET A 1 15.25 -12.63 18.74
C MET A 1 15.24 -11.17 18.32
N PRO A 2 15.11 -10.85 17.03
CA PRO A 2 15.04 -9.45 16.60
C PRO A 2 13.74 -8.82 17.12
N PHE A 3 13.79 -7.55 17.48
CA PHE A 3 12.57 -6.80 17.77
C PHE A 3 11.79 -6.60 16.47
N THR A 4 10.47 -6.45 16.54
CA THR A 4 9.62 -6.24 15.36
C THR A 4 9.00 -4.86 15.43
N CYS A 5 9.12 -4.09 14.36
CA CYS A 5 8.56 -2.75 14.31
C CYS A 5 7.04 -2.81 14.51
N SER A 6 6.53 -2.08 15.51
CA SER A 6 5.09 -2.04 15.81
C SER A 6 4.25 -1.32 14.74
N ILE A 7 4.88 -0.74 13.72
CA ILE A 7 4.23 0.06 12.66
C ILE A 7 4.14 -0.74 11.35
N CYS A 8 5.23 -1.39 10.91
CA CYS A 8 5.26 -2.15 9.66
C CYS A 8 5.55 -3.65 9.82
N GLY A 9 5.91 -4.12 11.03
CA GLY A 9 6.21 -5.53 11.30
C GLY A 9 7.60 -6.01 10.85
N GLU A 10 8.41 -5.16 10.22
CA GLU A 10 9.80 -5.50 9.84
C GLU A 10 10.71 -5.64 11.07
N GLU A 11 11.87 -6.27 10.86
CA GLU A 11 12.89 -6.35 11.90
C GLU A 11 13.35 -4.94 12.31
N SER A 12 13.41 -4.73 13.62
CA SER A 12 13.87 -3.50 14.23
C SER A 12 15.02 -3.78 15.19
N THR A 13 15.96 -2.84 15.23
CA THR A 13 17.05 -2.81 16.21
C THR A 13 16.95 -1.57 17.12
N ARG A 14 15.88 -0.77 16.96
CA ARG A 14 15.70 0.50 17.64
C ARG A 14 14.33 0.62 18.29
N ILE A 15 14.27 1.45 19.34
CA ILE A 15 13.09 1.73 20.13
C ILE A 15 12.84 3.24 20.19
N CYS A 16 11.57 3.63 20.26
CA CYS A 16 11.17 5.02 20.47
C CYS A 16 11.54 5.48 21.88
N VAL A 17 12.26 6.59 22.02
CA VAL A 17 12.67 7.13 23.34
C VAL A 17 11.49 7.60 24.20
N ARG A 18 10.30 7.79 23.60
CA ARG A 18 9.10 8.28 24.29
C ARG A 18 8.19 7.16 24.76
N CYS A 19 7.78 6.28 23.85
CA CYS A 19 6.80 5.23 24.13
C CYS A 19 7.41 3.84 24.29
N THR A 20 8.74 3.72 24.17
CA THR A 20 9.51 2.46 24.29
C THR A 20 9.07 1.34 23.35
N LYS A 21 8.25 1.63 22.34
CA LYS A 21 7.88 0.67 21.29
C LYS A 21 9.00 0.50 20.28
N ASP A 22 9.11 -0.70 19.75
CA ASP A 22 10.01 -1.05 18.68
C ASP A 22 9.61 -0.37 17.38
N ALA A 23 10.55 0.36 16.76
CA ALA A 23 10.33 1.07 15.52
C ALA A 23 11.58 0.99 14.63
N CYS A 24 11.43 0.62 13.36
CA CYS A 24 12.54 0.59 12.42
C CYS A 24 13.01 2.02 12.08
N ASN A 25 14.18 2.16 11.45
CA ASN A 25 14.75 3.49 11.14
C ASN A 25 13.86 4.33 10.21
N ASN A 26 13.05 3.70 9.35
CA ASN A 26 12.10 4.42 8.49
C ASN A 26 10.95 5.06 9.28
N HIS A 27 10.66 4.55 10.48
CA HIS A 27 9.59 5.05 11.34
C HIS A 27 10.11 5.80 12.57
N LEU A 28 11.43 5.92 12.72
CA LEU A 28 12.08 6.73 13.74
C LEU A 28 12.55 8.05 13.12
N CYS A 29 12.17 9.16 13.72
CA CYS A 29 12.71 10.45 13.33
C CYS A 29 14.20 10.53 13.72
N GLU A 30 15.09 10.81 12.77
CA GLU A 30 16.52 10.93 13.03
C GLU A 30 16.88 12.12 13.94
N LYS A 31 16.03 13.16 13.97
CA LYS A 31 16.25 14.33 14.84
C LYS A 31 15.93 14.06 16.31
N CYS A 32 14.81 13.38 16.59
CA CYS A 32 14.31 13.23 17.97
C CYS A 32 14.30 11.78 18.48
N LEU A 33 14.61 10.79 17.64
CA LEU A 33 14.59 9.35 17.93
C LEU A 33 13.24 8.87 18.50
N ARG A 34 12.16 9.49 18.03
CA ARG A 34 10.78 9.11 18.35
C ARG A 34 10.08 8.51 17.14
N CYS A 35 9.15 7.60 17.38
CA CYS A 35 8.32 7.03 16.32
C CYS A 35 7.38 8.09 15.71
N SER A 36 6.83 7.82 14.52
CA SER A 36 5.90 8.73 13.82
C SER A 36 4.76 9.25 14.71
N ASP A 37 4.15 8.40 15.55
CA ASP A 37 3.07 8.81 16.48
C ASP A 37 3.53 9.71 17.64
N CYS A 38 4.83 9.74 17.95
CA CYS A 38 5.41 10.49 19.07
C CYS A 38 6.31 11.65 18.61
N CYS A 39 6.47 11.81 17.29
CA CYS A 39 7.35 12.80 16.71
C CYS A 39 6.70 14.19 16.81
N GLU A 40 7.41 15.13 17.44
CA GLU A 40 6.99 16.54 17.55
C GLU A 40 7.92 17.45 16.72
N CYS A 41 8.74 16.87 15.84
CA CYS A 41 9.53 17.67 14.92
C CYS A 41 8.58 18.29 13.89
N GLU A 42 8.50 19.62 13.88
CA GLU A 42 8.00 20.37 12.74
C GLU A 42 8.97 20.13 11.58
N VAL A 43 8.75 19.05 10.82
CA VAL A 43 9.49 18.80 9.59
C VAL A 43 8.98 19.83 8.59
N ALA A 44 9.62 21.01 8.58
CA ALA A 44 9.58 21.87 7.42
C ALA A 44 10.10 21.01 6.26
N LEU A 45 9.18 20.54 5.42
CA LEU A 45 9.51 20.04 4.10
C LEU A 45 10.21 21.21 3.42
N SER A 46 11.54 21.28 3.50
CA SER A 46 12.33 22.21 2.73
C SER A 46 11.82 22.12 1.31
N GLU A 47 11.41 23.27 0.78
CA GLU A 47 10.57 23.42 -0.39
C GLU A 47 10.91 22.38 -1.45
N PRO A 48 9.91 21.70 -2.03
CA PRO A 48 10.19 20.74 -3.06
C PRO A 48 10.93 21.49 -4.16
N THR A 49 12.20 21.14 -4.37
CA THR A 49 12.97 21.46 -5.58
C THR A 49 12.38 20.77 -6.83
N HIS A 50 11.08 20.50 -6.79
CA HIS A 50 10.23 20.04 -7.88
C HIS A 50 9.68 21.23 -8.71
N GLU A 51 10.00 22.47 -8.34
CA GLU A 51 9.70 23.62 -9.20
C GLU A 51 10.68 23.73 -10.38
N THR A 52 11.98 23.50 -10.14
CA THR A 52 13.00 23.53 -11.20
C THR A 52 12.76 22.43 -12.24
N VAL A 53 12.32 21.24 -11.80
CA VAL A 53 11.99 20.12 -12.71
C VAL A 53 10.79 20.48 -13.61
N ARG A 54 9.77 21.15 -13.08
CA ARG A 54 8.59 21.59 -13.87
C ARG A 54 8.94 22.62 -14.95
N MET A 55 9.86 23.55 -14.68
CA MET A 55 10.24 24.56 -15.67
C MET A 55 11.06 23.99 -16.82
N VAL A 56 11.97 23.04 -16.55
CA VAL A 56 12.77 22.39 -17.59
C VAL A 56 11.91 21.54 -18.52
N VAL A 57 10.92 20.82 -17.97
CA VAL A 57 9.94 20.06 -18.78
C VAL A 57 9.09 20.99 -19.64
N ARG A 58 8.73 22.19 -19.17
CA ARG A 58 7.91 23.14 -19.96
C ARG A 58 8.69 23.85 -21.06
N ALA A 59 9.98 24.13 -20.82
CA ALA A 59 10.86 24.75 -21.82
C ALA A 59 11.18 23.78 -22.98
N ALA A 60 11.37 22.49 -22.69
CA ALA A 60 11.64 21.47 -23.70
C ALA A 60 10.47 21.23 -24.68
N MET A 61 9.23 21.57 -24.31
CA MET A 61 8.01 21.29 -25.10
C MET A 61 7.59 22.49 -25.98
N ALA A 62 8.35 23.59 -25.97
CA ALA A 62 8.01 24.82 -26.69
C ALA A 62 8.79 25.01 -28.01
N GLU A 63 9.81 24.18 -28.29
CA GLU A 63 10.66 24.33 -29.48
C GLU A 63 10.43 23.28 -30.57
N GLU A 64 9.53 22.31 -30.36
CA GLU A 64 9.14 21.33 -31.38
C GLU A 64 7.71 21.60 -31.87
N ASP A 65 7.57 22.67 -32.66
CA ASP A 65 6.59 22.73 -33.74
C ASP A 65 7.00 21.68 -34.79
N ILE A 66 6.71 20.41 -34.51
CA ILE A 66 6.64 19.37 -35.51
C ILE A 66 5.17 19.10 -35.79
N ALA A 67 4.77 19.59 -36.97
CA ALA A 67 3.50 19.35 -37.62
C ALA A 67 2.97 17.93 -37.36
N GLY A 68 1.74 17.86 -36.85
CA GLY A 68 0.83 16.73 -36.99
C GLY A 68 1.38 15.38 -36.52
N THR A 69 1.27 15.10 -35.22
CA THR A 69 1.09 13.72 -34.78
C THR A 69 -0.25 13.63 -34.07
N ASP A 70 -1.21 13.02 -34.76
CA ASP A 70 -2.44 12.51 -34.18
C ASP A 70 -2.03 11.50 -33.11
N VAL A 71 -1.95 11.95 -31.86
CA VAL A 71 -1.82 11.04 -30.73
C VAL A 71 -3.16 10.31 -30.66
N VAL A 72 -3.23 9.16 -31.31
CA VAL A 72 -4.28 8.17 -31.07
C VAL A 72 -4.13 7.77 -29.61
N ILE A 73 -4.90 8.43 -28.74
CA ILE A 73 -5.14 7.96 -27.39
C ILE A 73 -5.79 6.59 -27.57
N PRO A 74 -5.14 5.47 -27.19
CA PRO A 74 -5.81 4.19 -27.23
C PRO A 74 -7.06 4.32 -26.34
N PRO A 75 -8.27 3.97 -26.82
CA PRO A 75 -9.45 3.99 -25.97
C PRO A 75 -9.19 3.10 -24.75
N GLU A 76 -9.68 3.54 -23.58
CA GLU A 76 -9.62 2.77 -22.34
C GLU A 76 -10.00 1.30 -22.61
N PRO A 77 -9.28 0.33 -22.01
CA PRO A 77 -9.61 -1.08 -22.22
C PRO A 77 -11.08 -1.29 -21.81
N GLU A 78 -11.86 -1.89 -22.72
CA GLU A 78 -13.26 -2.22 -22.45
C GLU A 78 -13.36 -2.98 -21.12
N PRO A 79 -14.38 -2.69 -20.28
CA PRO A 79 -14.55 -3.40 -19.02
C PRO A 79 -14.63 -4.89 -19.31
N GLU A 80 -13.80 -5.68 -18.61
CA GLU A 80 -13.79 -7.13 -18.74
C GLU A 80 -15.23 -7.65 -18.58
N PRO A 81 -15.69 -8.61 -19.42
CA PRO A 81 -16.99 -9.22 -19.25
C PRO A 81 -17.08 -9.78 -17.83
N HIS A 82 -18.05 -9.31 -17.05
CA HIS A 82 -18.37 -9.94 -15.76
C HIS A 82 -18.81 -11.37 -16.04
N ILE A 83 -17.86 -12.31 -15.91
CA ILE A 83 -18.16 -13.74 -15.91
C ILE A 83 -18.95 -13.97 -14.61
N PRO A 84 -20.21 -14.42 -14.67
CA PRO A 84 -20.92 -14.83 -13.48
C PRO A 84 -20.05 -15.86 -12.75
N GLY A 85 -19.87 -15.69 -11.44
CA GLY A 85 -19.18 -16.69 -10.63
C GLY A 85 -19.83 -18.06 -10.81
N PRO A 86 -19.10 -19.16 -10.61
CA PRO A 86 -19.68 -20.50 -10.70
C PRO A 86 -20.91 -20.59 -9.79
N ASP A 87 -21.98 -21.21 -10.29
CA ASP A 87 -23.19 -21.46 -9.51
C ASP A 87 -22.82 -22.13 -8.18
N PRO A 88 -23.49 -21.78 -7.07
CA PRO A 88 -23.23 -22.40 -5.78
C PRO A 88 -23.44 -23.92 -5.87
N ASP A 89 -22.49 -24.66 -5.32
CA ASP A 89 -22.50 -26.13 -5.30
C ASP A 89 -23.83 -26.64 -4.68
N PRO A 90 -24.45 -27.68 -5.26
CA PRO A 90 -25.72 -28.20 -4.73
C PRO A 90 -25.54 -28.62 -3.26
N ALA A 91 -26.53 -28.26 -2.43
CA ALA A 91 -26.51 -28.59 -1.01
C ALA A 91 -26.28 -30.11 -0.81
N PRO A 92 -25.46 -30.50 0.19
CA PRO A 92 -25.17 -31.90 0.43
C PRO A 92 -26.46 -32.68 0.69
N ALA A 93 -26.56 -33.89 0.13
CA ALA A 93 -27.69 -34.78 0.35
C ALA A 93 -27.86 -35.05 1.86
N PRO A 94 -29.11 -35.20 2.35
CA PRO A 94 -29.34 -35.52 3.76
C PRO A 94 -28.67 -36.85 4.09
N VAL A 95 -27.80 -36.83 5.10
CA VAL A 95 -27.21 -38.05 5.65
C VAL A 95 -28.32 -38.88 6.31
N PRO A 96 -28.38 -40.21 6.08
CA PRO A 96 -29.28 -41.08 6.83
C PRO A 96 -28.95 -41.02 8.33
N GLU A 97 -29.95 -40.82 9.19
CA GLU A 97 -29.81 -40.96 10.63
C GLU A 97 -29.35 -42.38 10.97
N GLU A 98 -28.22 -42.51 11.66
CA GLU A 98 -27.76 -43.80 12.18
C GLU A 98 -28.62 -44.21 13.39
N PRO A 99 -29.07 -45.48 13.49
CA PRO A 99 -29.84 -45.94 14.64
C PRO A 99 -29.01 -45.82 15.93
N GLY A 100 -29.61 -45.18 16.94
CA GLY A 100 -28.99 -44.90 18.24
C GLY A 100 -28.46 -46.12 19.01
N PRO A 101 -27.66 -45.90 20.07
CA PRO A 101 -26.86 -46.96 20.67
C PRO A 101 -27.75 -48.00 21.36
N ALA A 102 -27.50 -49.27 21.05
CA ALA A 102 -28.04 -50.39 21.81
C ALA A 102 -27.46 -50.36 23.23
N ALA A 103 -28.33 -50.16 24.22
CA ALA A 103 -28.01 -50.37 25.62
C ALA A 103 -27.73 -51.86 25.86
N ALA A 104 -26.62 -52.16 26.54
CA ALA A 104 -26.30 -53.46 27.11
C ALA A 104 -26.14 -53.31 28.62
#